data_AF-A0AAD6BLG5-F1
#
_entry.id   AF-A0AAD6BLG5-F1
#
_cell.length_a   1.000
_cell.length_b   1.000
_cell.length_c   1.000
_cell.angle_alpha   90.00
_cell.angle_beta   90.00
_cell.angle_gamma   90.00
#
_symmetry.space_group_name_H-M   'P 1'
#
loop_
_entity.id
_entity.type
_entity.pdbx_description
1 polymer ?
#
loop_
_entity_poly.entity_id
_entity_poly.type
_entity_poly.pdbx_seq_one_letter_code
_entity_poly.pdbx_strand_id
1 'polypeptide(L)'
;MIICTSKMEYPLRTQCQRVHKQVMVNGEKERVSLLFMKALVSRGSVDAVSQQMASHPQYLESFLRTQHYILHMDGPLPLPYRHYIAIMAAARHHCNYLVYLHSAQFLRVGGDPVWLQGLEAAPPRLRLLDHINKVLAHQPWLTACSHIQALLKAGEQCWSLAELVQAVVILAHCHSLCSFVFGCDTDSDPASLSKSPNGTPPTFCPFDAANGNVPQTLATPSEHITRRRSLDSSCDMVCLKEKIQKSQEEREKREERLLQTQALQQTDMEEEEEMICFADPTRFITDPDLCYQEFARREEDHFQVFRVQDYSWEDHGFSLVNRLYSDIGHLLDDRFRSVTTLPSMHSPDLKRAIWNYIHCVLGIRYDDYDYGEVNQLLERDLKLYIKSVACFPDATKTPVCPLSLAPLKPSERIHVNLLIMEARLQAELLYALRAITQYMIA
;
A
#
# COMPACT_ATOMS: atom_id res chain seq x y z
N MET A 1 7.93 67.98 5.15
CA MET A 1 7.82 68.08 6.62
C MET A 1 7.58 66.66 7.13
N ILE A 2 8.62 66.11 7.74
CA ILE A 2 8.67 64.76 8.32
C ILE A 2 8.04 64.84 9.70
N ILE A 3 7.13 63.93 10.04
CA ILE A 3 6.96 63.50 11.43
C ILE A 3 7.01 61.97 11.46
N CYS A 4 8.07 61.51 12.09
CA CYS A 4 8.48 60.14 12.33
C CYS A 4 7.85 59.69 13.65
N THR A 5 7.21 58.53 13.70
CA THR A 5 6.81 57.89 14.97
C THR A 5 7.52 56.56 15.13
N SER A 6 8.51 56.62 16.02
CA SER A 6 9.06 55.58 16.91
C SER A 6 9.07 54.12 16.46
N LYS A 7 10.30 53.60 16.31
CA LYS A 7 10.67 52.18 16.37
C LYS A 7 10.08 51.51 17.63
N MET A 8 9.32 50.42 17.43
CA MET A 8 9.23 49.34 18.42
C MET A 8 10.14 48.21 17.93
N GLU A 9 11.22 47.96 18.67
CA GLU A 9 12.03 46.75 18.51
C GLU A 9 11.27 45.56 19.09
N TYR A 10 10.84 44.63 18.22
CA TYR A 10 10.40 43.30 18.64
C TYR A 10 11.62 42.37 18.74
N PRO A 11 11.74 41.55 19.81
CA PRO A 11 12.90 40.71 20.03
C PRO A 11 12.89 39.50 19.07
N LEU A 12 13.59 39.61 17.93
CA LEU A 12 13.80 38.57 16.91
C LEU A 12 14.69 37.39 17.36
N ARG A 13 14.97 37.22 18.66
CA ARG A 13 15.92 36.20 19.14
C ARG A 13 15.31 34.85 19.56
N THR A 14 14.00 34.77 19.76
CA THR A 14 13.32 33.54 20.24
C THR A 14 12.57 32.77 19.16
N GLN A 15 12.27 33.38 18.01
CA GLN A 15 11.55 32.72 16.91
C GLN A 15 12.47 31.83 16.06
N CYS A 16 13.73 32.24 15.86
CA CYS A 16 14.74 31.44 15.16
C CYS A 16 15.11 30.15 15.92
N GLN A 17 15.12 30.18 17.26
CA GLN A 17 15.37 28.99 18.09
C GLN A 17 14.19 28.02 18.14
N ARG A 18 12.94 28.50 18.05
CA ARG A 18 11.74 27.64 17.97
C ARG A 18 11.64 26.97 16.60
N VAL A 19 11.93 27.68 15.52
CA VAL A 19 11.98 27.10 14.17
C VAL A 19 13.15 26.12 14.05
N HIS A 20 14.35 26.45 14.57
CA HIS A 20 15.44 25.48 14.63
C HIS A 20 15.13 24.27 15.50
N LYS A 21 14.48 24.43 16.66
CA LYS A 21 14.05 23.28 17.48
C LYS A 21 12.97 22.45 16.78
N GLN A 22 11.99 23.05 16.10
CA GLN A 22 11.00 22.30 15.32
C GLN A 22 11.64 21.55 14.14
N VAL A 23 12.58 22.17 13.42
CA VAL A 23 13.31 21.52 12.32
C VAL A 23 14.25 20.42 12.83
N MET A 24 14.92 20.62 13.97
CA MET A 24 15.76 19.60 14.62
C MET A 24 14.92 18.43 15.14
N VAL A 25 13.78 18.70 15.78
CA VAL A 25 12.87 17.65 16.29
C VAL A 25 12.20 16.88 15.14
N ASN A 26 11.86 17.54 14.03
CA ASN A 26 11.37 16.85 12.84
C ASN A 26 12.47 16.00 12.19
N GLY A 27 13.69 16.52 12.10
CA GLY A 27 14.85 15.78 11.60
C GLY A 27 15.28 14.61 12.50
N GLU A 28 15.10 14.72 13.81
CA GLU A 28 15.32 13.62 14.76
C GLU A 28 14.20 12.57 14.68
N LYS A 29 12.93 12.98 14.55
CA LYS A 29 11.80 12.07 14.34
C LYS A 29 11.93 11.32 13.01
N GLU A 30 12.32 12.00 11.94
CA GLU A 30 12.62 11.40 10.63
C GLU A 30 13.81 10.42 10.71
N ARG A 31 14.88 10.77 11.45
CA ARG A 31 16.02 9.86 11.66
C ARG A 31 15.66 8.64 12.48
N VAL A 32 14.82 8.79 13.50
CA VAL A 32 14.34 7.68 14.35
C VAL A 32 13.38 6.78 13.55
N SER A 33 12.46 7.37 12.77
CA SER A 33 11.58 6.66 11.82
C SER A 33 12.39 5.84 10.81
N LEU A 34 13.42 6.46 10.23
CA LEU A 34 14.32 5.84 9.26
C LEU A 34 15.18 4.72 9.86
N LEU A 35 15.65 4.87 11.10
CA LEU A 35 16.37 3.82 11.83
C LEU A 35 15.44 2.67 12.22
N PHE A 36 14.20 2.97 12.61
CA PHE A 36 13.19 1.97 12.96
C PHE A 36 12.75 1.16 11.73
N MET A 37 12.48 1.82 10.60
CA MET A 37 12.18 1.15 9.34
C MET A 37 13.35 0.27 8.87
N LYS A 38 14.60 0.75 8.97
CA LYS A 38 15.78 -0.08 8.69
C LYS A 38 15.91 -1.29 9.63
N ALA A 39 15.55 -1.13 10.90
CA ALA A 39 15.58 -2.22 11.89
C ALA A 39 14.45 -3.25 11.66
N LEU A 40 13.26 -2.82 11.25
CA LEU A 40 12.16 -3.71 10.90
C LEU A 40 12.45 -4.51 9.63
N VAL A 41 12.96 -3.83 8.60
CA VAL A 41 13.33 -4.46 7.31
C VAL A 41 14.43 -5.50 7.50
N SER A 42 15.46 -5.20 8.31
CA SER A 42 16.55 -6.15 8.59
C SER A 42 16.15 -7.34 9.45
N ARG A 43 14.98 -7.30 10.11
CA ARG A 43 14.42 -8.41 10.91
C ARG A 43 13.42 -9.27 10.13
N GLY A 44 13.14 -8.96 8.87
CA GLY A 44 12.17 -9.71 8.04
C GLY A 44 10.72 -9.56 8.51
N SER A 45 10.42 -8.58 9.38
CA SER A 45 9.08 -8.37 9.95
C SER A 45 8.16 -7.53 9.05
N VAL A 46 8.59 -7.21 7.83
CA VAL A 46 7.89 -6.32 6.89
C VAL A 46 7.67 -7.08 5.60
N ASP A 47 6.53 -6.87 4.95
CA ASP A 47 6.17 -7.51 3.69
C ASP A 47 7.19 -7.22 2.57
N ALA A 48 7.23 -8.10 1.55
CA ALA A 48 8.22 -8.04 0.48
C ALA A 48 8.20 -6.70 -0.28
N VAL A 49 7.03 -6.09 -0.50
CA VAL A 49 6.90 -4.81 -1.21
C VAL A 49 7.56 -3.68 -0.42
N SER A 50 7.29 -3.61 0.88
CA SER A 50 7.92 -2.62 1.76
C SER A 50 9.44 -2.78 1.83
N GLN A 51 9.96 -4.02 1.76
CA GLN A 51 11.40 -4.27 1.71
C GLN A 51 12.05 -3.68 0.44
N GLN A 52 11.39 -3.77 -0.72
CA GLN A 52 11.90 -3.17 -1.97
C GLN A 52 11.94 -1.63 -1.88
N MET A 53 10.89 -1.04 -1.30
CA MET A 53 10.79 0.41 -1.09
C MET A 53 11.76 0.95 -0.03
N ALA A 54 12.34 0.09 0.82
CA ALA A 54 13.25 0.50 1.91
C ALA A 54 14.54 1.18 1.43
N SER A 55 14.90 1.04 0.16
CA SER A 55 15.97 1.81 -0.49
C SER A 55 15.68 3.32 -0.54
N HIS A 56 14.41 3.71 -0.44
CA HIS A 56 13.91 5.09 -0.46
C HIS A 56 13.04 5.35 0.79
N PRO A 57 13.62 5.48 1.99
CA PRO A 57 12.88 5.43 3.26
C PRO A 57 11.89 6.59 3.46
N GLN A 58 12.19 7.79 2.98
CA GLN A 58 11.24 8.92 3.04
C GLN A 58 9.98 8.64 2.22
N TYR A 59 10.16 8.05 1.05
CA TYR A 59 9.05 7.62 0.22
C TYR A 59 8.27 6.47 0.86
N LEU A 60 8.96 5.46 1.41
CA LEU A 60 8.34 4.34 2.13
C LEU A 60 7.44 4.82 3.28
N GLU A 61 7.87 5.81 4.05
CA GLU A 61 7.05 6.38 5.13
C GLU A 61 5.73 6.96 4.60
N SER A 62 5.80 7.78 3.54
CA SER A 62 4.61 8.37 2.91
C SER A 62 3.68 7.31 2.32
N PHE A 63 4.25 6.28 1.68
CA PHE A 63 3.51 5.13 1.16
C PHE A 63 2.77 4.37 2.28
N LEU A 64 3.48 3.99 3.35
CA LEU A 64 2.91 3.24 4.46
C LEU A 64 1.80 4.03 5.17
N ARG A 65 2.00 5.34 5.38
CA ARG A 65 1.00 6.21 5.98
C ARG A 65 -0.27 6.26 5.13
N THR A 66 -0.12 6.42 3.82
CA THR A 66 -1.26 6.43 2.89
C THR A 66 -1.98 5.08 2.89
N GLN A 67 -1.24 3.98 2.79
CA GLN A 67 -1.80 2.63 2.79
C GLN A 67 -2.55 2.30 4.09
N HIS A 68 -1.99 2.68 5.24
CA HIS A 68 -2.65 2.52 6.53
C HIS A 68 -3.95 3.33 6.58
N TYR A 69 -3.92 4.58 6.11
CA TYR A 69 -5.10 5.44 6.06
C TYR A 69 -6.23 4.85 5.22
N ILE A 70 -5.93 4.37 4.00
CA ILE A 70 -6.97 3.87 3.10
C ILE A 70 -7.51 2.50 3.52
N LEU A 71 -6.68 1.61 4.09
CA LEU A 71 -7.08 0.23 4.37
C LEU A 71 -7.44 -0.07 5.83
N HIS A 72 -7.00 0.73 6.80
CA HIS A 72 -7.12 0.37 8.23
C HIS A 72 -7.79 1.44 9.10
N MET A 73 -7.65 2.72 8.74
CA MET A 73 -8.26 3.81 9.52
C MET A 73 -9.76 3.93 9.28
N ASP A 74 -10.46 4.62 10.16
CA ASP A 74 -11.87 4.96 9.96
C ASP A 74 -12.08 5.74 8.64
N GLY A 75 -13.19 5.48 7.97
CA GLY A 75 -13.48 6.06 6.66
C GLY A 75 -14.84 5.62 6.12
N PRO A 76 -15.23 6.12 4.94
CA PRO A 76 -16.58 5.91 4.38
C PRO A 76 -17.01 4.43 4.26
N LEU A 77 -16.09 3.54 3.89
CA LEU A 77 -16.35 2.12 3.67
C LEU A 77 -15.98 1.26 4.89
N PRO A 78 -16.72 0.16 5.17
CA PRO A 78 -16.30 -0.85 6.13
C PRO A 78 -14.99 -1.54 5.74
N LEU A 79 -14.15 -1.93 6.70
CA LEU A 79 -12.85 -2.57 6.45
C LEU A 79 -12.93 -3.81 5.53
N PRO A 80 -13.90 -4.75 5.68
CA PRO A 80 -14.01 -5.88 4.77
C PRO A 80 -14.26 -5.46 3.32
N TYR A 81 -15.05 -4.40 3.09
CA TYR A 81 -15.29 -3.89 1.74
C TYR A 81 -13.99 -3.37 1.13
N ARG A 82 -13.17 -2.67 1.91
CA ARG A 82 -11.90 -2.09 1.41
C ARG A 82 -10.92 -3.18 0.96
N HIS A 83 -10.76 -4.23 1.76
CA HIS A 83 -9.91 -5.35 1.38
C HIS A 83 -10.50 -6.15 0.21
N TYR A 84 -11.82 -6.32 0.12
CA TYR A 84 -12.43 -6.97 -1.04
C TYR A 84 -12.24 -6.17 -2.33
N ILE A 85 -12.38 -4.84 -2.28
CA ILE A 85 -12.10 -3.94 -3.40
C ILE A 85 -10.63 -4.05 -3.82
N ALA A 86 -9.70 -4.15 -2.85
CA ALA A 86 -8.29 -4.34 -3.12
C ALA A 86 -8.00 -5.70 -3.82
N ILE A 87 -8.72 -6.77 -3.45
CA ILE A 87 -8.67 -8.07 -4.15
C ILE A 87 -9.14 -7.91 -5.60
N MET A 88 -10.30 -7.28 -5.82
CA MET A 88 -10.85 -7.04 -7.17
C MET A 88 -9.90 -6.24 -8.06
N ALA A 89 -9.24 -5.22 -7.51
CA ALA A 89 -8.25 -4.41 -8.21
C ALA A 89 -7.01 -5.23 -8.58
N ALA A 90 -6.43 -5.94 -7.61
CA ALA A 90 -5.25 -6.78 -7.84
C ALA A 90 -5.50 -7.90 -8.86
N ALA A 91 -6.71 -8.44 -8.86
CA ALA A 91 -7.14 -9.49 -9.78
C ALA A 91 -7.16 -9.05 -11.25
N ARG A 92 -7.37 -7.76 -11.56
CA ARG A 92 -7.28 -7.23 -12.93
C ARG A 92 -5.92 -7.47 -13.59
N HIS A 93 -4.87 -7.64 -12.79
CA HIS A 93 -3.51 -7.88 -13.25
C HIS A 93 -2.97 -9.27 -12.86
N HIS A 94 -3.84 -10.18 -12.42
CA HIS A 94 -3.46 -11.51 -11.94
C HIS A 94 -2.36 -11.47 -10.87
N CYS A 95 -2.36 -10.41 -10.03
CA CYS A 95 -1.34 -10.22 -9.00
C CYS A 95 -1.63 -11.12 -7.79
N ASN A 96 -1.23 -12.38 -7.87
CA ASN A 96 -1.45 -13.39 -6.82
C ASN A 96 -0.97 -12.92 -5.44
N TYR A 97 0.17 -12.23 -5.39
CA TYR A 97 0.73 -11.69 -4.16
C TYR A 97 -0.24 -10.75 -3.43
N LEU A 98 -0.81 -9.77 -4.14
CA LEU A 98 -1.73 -8.80 -3.55
C LEU A 98 -3.11 -9.39 -3.29
N VAL A 99 -3.59 -10.29 -4.17
CA VAL A 99 -4.82 -11.05 -3.94
C VAL A 99 -4.71 -11.83 -2.64
N TYR A 100 -3.63 -12.59 -2.45
CA TYR A 100 -3.36 -13.34 -1.22
C TYR A 100 -3.30 -12.42 0.01
N LEU A 101 -2.49 -11.36 -0.05
CA LEU A 101 -2.30 -10.43 1.06
C LEU A 101 -3.64 -9.82 1.51
N HIS A 102 -4.47 -9.38 0.57
CA HIS A 102 -5.75 -8.76 0.89
C HIS A 102 -6.84 -9.78 1.24
N SER A 103 -6.80 -11.02 0.74
CA SER A 103 -7.66 -12.11 1.22
C SER A 103 -7.41 -12.43 2.69
N ALA A 104 -6.14 -12.52 3.10
CA ALA A 104 -5.78 -12.73 4.50
C ALA A 104 -6.24 -11.56 5.39
N GLN A 105 -6.04 -10.31 4.96
CA GLN A 105 -6.52 -9.14 5.72
C GLN A 105 -8.05 -9.06 5.76
N PHE A 106 -8.74 -9.38 4.67
CA PHE A 106 -10.19 -9.43 4.60
C PHE A 106 -10.78 -10.36 5.68
N LEU A 107 -10.25 -11.57 5.81
CA LEU A 107 -10.67 -12.52 6.85
C LEU A 107 -10.34 -12.00 8.25
N ARG A 108 -9.14 -11.43 8.44
CA ARG A 108 -8.69 -10.88 9.72
C ARG A 108 -9.59 -9.77 10.25
N VAL A 109 -10.14 -8.92 9.37
CA VAL A 109 -11.07 -7.86 9.75
C VAL A 109 -12.53 -8.32 9.84
N GLY A 110 -12.79 -9.63 9.82
CA GLY A 110 -14.13 -10.22 9.97
C GLY A 110 -14.94 -10.24 8.68
N GLY A 111 -14.29 -10.24 7.51
CA GLY A 111 -14.96 -10.44 6.23
C GLY A 111 -15.57 -11.83 6.08
N ASP A 112 -16.73 -11.92 5.43
CA ASP A 112 -17.43 -13.18 5.17
C ASP A 112 -16.64 -14.06 4.18
N PRO A 113 -16.13 -15.24 4.60
CA PRO A 113 -15.33 -16.12 3.74
C PRO A 113 -16.05 -16.52 2.45
N VAL A 114 -17.38 -16.49 2.40
CA VAL A 114 -18.16 -16.81 1.20
C VAL A 114 -17.80 -15.88 0.04
N TRP A 115 -17.44 -14.62 0.30
CA TRP A 115 -17.09 -13.67 -0.76
C TRP A 115 -15.79 -14.06 -1.48
N LEU A 116 -14.91 -14.80 -0.81
CA LEU A 116 -13.66 -15.32 -1.40
C LEU A 116 -13.91 -16.49 -2.37
N GLN A 117 -15.15 -16.94 -2.54
CA GLN A 117 -15.55 -17.82 -3.64
C GLN A 117 -15.66 -17.10 -4.99
N GLY A 118 -15.41 -15.79 -5.04
CA GLY A 118 -15.37 -15.00 -6.26
C GLY A 118 -16.42 -13.91 -6.31
N LEU A 119 -16.41 -13.13 -7.38
CA LEU A 119 -17.19 -11.91 -7.54
C LEU A 119 -18.70 -12.16 -7.38
N GLU A 120 -19.20 -13.30 -7.89
CA GLU A 120 -20.62 -13.66 -7.80
C GLU A 120 -21.12 -13.91 -6.38
N ALA A 121 -20.22 -14.29 -5.46
CA ALA A 121 -20.54 -14.50 -4.06
C ALA A 121 -20.53 -13.19 -3.24
N ALA A 122 -20.05 -12.08 -3.82
CA ALA A 122 -20.01 -10.80 -3.15
C ALA A 122 -21.35 -10.03 -3.22
N PRO A 123 -21.59 -9.08 -2.29
CA PRO A 123 -22.73 -8.18 -2.33
C PRO A 123 -22.90 -7.53 -3.71
N PRO A 124 -24.15 -7.39 -4.21
CA PRO A 124 -24.42 -6.77 -5.52
C PRO A 124 -23.74 -5.41 -5.70
N ARG A 125 -23.67 -4.63 -4.61
CA ARG A 125 -23.00 -3.33 -4.57
C ARG A 125 -21.53 -3.38 -4.99
N LEU A 126 -20.79 -4.40 -4.56
CA LEU A 126 -19.38 -4.61 -4.93
C LEU A 126 -19.25 -5.13 -6.36
N ARG A 127 -20.18 -5.98 -6.82
CA ARG A 127 -20.20 -6.46 -8.22
C ARG A 127 -20.38 -5.32 -9.22
N LEU A 128 -21.21 -4.32 -8.90
CA LEU A 128 -21.38 -3.14 -9.76
C LEU A 128 -20.08 -2.34 -9.93
N LEU A 129 -19.21 -2.32 -8.92
CA LEU A 129 -17.93 -1.62 -8.96
C LEU A 129 -16.96 -2.23 -9.99
N ASP A 130 -17.13 -3.50 -10.37
CA ASP A 130 -16.23 -4.15 -11.33
C ASP A 130 -16.25 -3.47 -12.72
N HIS A 131 -17.35 -2.82 -13.08
CA HIS A 131 -17.47 -2.09 -14.35
C HIS A 131 -16.48 -0.93 -14.44
N ILE A 132 -16.33 -0.13 -13.37
CA ILE A 132 -15.34 0.95 -13.35
C ILE A 132 -13.93 0.42 -13.04
N ASN A 133 -13.81 -0.64 -12.22
CA ASN A 133 -12.55 -1.32 -11.91
C ASN A 133 -11.78 -1.70 -13.19
N LYS A 134 -12.42 -2.47 -14.08
CA LYS A 134 -11.78 -2.93 -15.33
C LYS A 134 -11.41 -1.80 -16.28
N VAL A 135 -12.20 -0.72 -16.30
CA VAL A 135 -11.93 0.46 -17.13
C VAL A 135 -10.71 1.21 -16.57
N LEU A 136 -10.67 1.48 -15.26
CA LEU A 136 -9.53 2.16 -14.63
C LEU A 136 -8.23 1.37 -14.78
N ALA A 137 -8.27 0.06 -14.59
CA ALA A 137 -7.08 -0.80 -14.64
C ALA A 137 -6.42 -0.87 -16.03
N HIS A 138 -7.16 -0.62 -17.12
CA HIS A 138 -6.67 -0.95 -18.46
C HIS A 138 -6.83 0.19 -19.47
N GLN A 139 -7.94 0.91 -19.43
CA GLN A 139 -8.28 1.96 -20.39
C GLN A 139 -8.95 3.14 -19.66
N PRO A 140 -8.23 3.81 -18.73
CA PRO A 140 -8.84 4.79 -17.84
C PRO A 140 -9.46 5.98 -18.58
N TRP A 141 -9.04 6.25 -19.83
CA TRP A 141 -9.66 7.24 -20.71
C TRP A 141 -11.11 6.97 -21.09
N LEU A 142 -11.58 5.74 -20.96
CA LEU A 142 -12.99 5.38 -21.18
C LEU A 142 -13.86 5.63 -19.94
N THR A 143 -13.29 6.13 -18.83
CA THR A 143 -14.07 6.44 -17.63
C THR A 143 -15.06 7.57 -17.92
N ALA A 144 -16.32 7.20 -18.13
CA ALA A 144 -17.43 8.09 -18.43
C ALA A 144 -18.35 8.37 -17.23
N CYS A 145 -19.13 9.46 -17.33
CA CYS A 145 -20.18 9.82 -16.36
C CYS A 145 -21.21 8.70 -16.15
N SER A 146 -21.50 7.88 -17.17
CA SER A 146 -22.41 6.73 -17.05
C SER A 146 -21.94 5.69 -16.02
N HIS A 147 -20.64 5.47 -15.87
CA HIS A 147 -20.10 4.59 -14.83
C HIS A 147 -20.42 5.13 -13.43
N ILE A 148 -20.32 6.45 -13.25
CA ILE A 148 -20.60 7.13 -11.98
C ILE A 148 -22.12 7.08 -11.68
N GLN A 149 -22.94 7.38 -12.68
CA GLN A 149 -24.41 7.31 -12.60
C GLN A 149 -24.89 5.92 -12.18
N ALA A 150 -24.29 4.85 -12.73
CA ALA A 150 -24.67 3.49 -12.42
C ALA A 150 -24.44 3.13 -10.93
N LEU A 151 -23.39 3.67 -10.31
CA LEU A 151 -23.03 3.41 -8.91
C LEU A 151 -23.83 4.27 -7.92
N LEU A 152 -24.16 5.51 -8.31
CA LEU A 152 -24.88 6.47 -7.46
C LEU A 152 -26.40 6.43 -7.67
N LYS A 153 -26.91 5.56 -8.56
CA LYS A 153 -28.34 5.42 -8.82
C LYS A 153 -29.09 5.06 -7.53
N ALA A 154 -30.16 5.79 -7.23
CA ALA A 154 -30.97 5.57 -6.04
C ALA A 154 -31.53 4.13 -5.99
N GLY A 155 -31.34 3.46 -4.85
CA GLY A 155 -31.77 2.08 -4.59
C GLY A 155 -31.13 1.54 -3.32
N GLU A 156 -31.48 0.32 -2.93
CA GLU A 156 -30.98 -0.31 -1.69
C GLU A 156 -29.46 -0.56 -1.67
N GLN A 157 -28.81 -0.53 -2.84
CA GLN A 157 -27.39 -0.81 -3.04
C GLN A 157 -26.60 0.44 -3.49
N CYS A 158 -27.14 1.64 -3.27
CA CYS A 158 -26.53 2.86 -3.78
C CYS A 158 -25.21 3.20 -3.06
N TRP A 159 -24.24 3.69 -3.83
CA TRP A 159 -23.04 4.29 -3.28
C TRP A 159 -23.27 5.75 -2.93
N SER A 160 -22.67 6.23 -1.84
CA SER A 160 -22.44 7.66 -1.65
C SER A 160 -21.21 8.12 -2.43
N LEU A 161 -21.11 9.43 -2.68
CA LEU A 161 -19.92 10.03 -3.30
C LEU A 161 -18.64 9.77 -2.48
N ALA A 162 -18.73 9.82 -1.14
CA ALA A 162 -17.60 9.60 -0.26
C ALA A 162 -17.09 8.14 -0.35
N GLU A 163 -18.00 7.17 -0.31
CA GLU A 163 -17.66 5.75 -0.47
C GLU A 163 -17.10 5.46 -1.86
N LEU A 164 -17.66 6.07 -2.92
CA LEU A 164 -17.16 5.89 -4.28
C LEU A 164 -15.75 6.47 -4.45
N VAL A 165 -15.48 7.65 -3.90
CA VAL A 165 -14.14 8.24 -3.93
C VAL A 165 -13.13 7.36 -3.18
N GLN A 166 -13.48 6.86 -2.00
CA GLN A 166 -12.60 5.93 -1.29
C GLN A 166 -12.36 4.64 -2.09
N ALA A 167 -13.39 4.06 -2.70
CA ALA A 167 -13.25 2.87 -3.54
C ALA A 167 -12.32 3.11 -4.73
N VAL A 168 -12.51 4.22 -5.46
CA VAL A 168 -11.64 4.59 -6.60
C VAL A 168 -10.20 4.79 -6.16
N VAL A 169 -9.95 5.40 -4.99
CA VAL A 169 -8.60 5.53 -4.43
C VAL A 169 -7.99 4.16 -4.15
N ILE A 170 -8.74 3.23 -3.58
CA ILE A 170 -8.26 1.86 -3.31
C ILE A 170 -7.98 1.11 -4.62
N LEU A 171 -8.89 1.18 -5.60
CA LEU A 171 -8.72 0.55 -6.91
C LEU A 171 -7.41 1.03 -7.57
N ALA A 172 -7.27 2.35 -7.74
CA ALA A 172 -6.09 2.93 -8.38
C ALA A 172 -4.80 2.66 -7.59
N HIS A 173 -4.86 2.69 -6.25
CA HIS A 173 -3.72 2.32 -5.40
C HIS A 173 -3.28 0.88 -5.68
N CYS A 174 -4.19 -0.08 -5.66
CA CYS A 174 -3.86 -1.48 -5.89
C CYS A 174 -3.44 -1.78 -7.34
N HIS A 175 -4.01 -1.13 -8.36
CA HIS A 175 -3.55 -1.25 -9.75
C HIS A 175 -2.11 -0.77 -9.92
N SER A 176 -1.81 0.40 -9.35
CA SER A 176 -0.45 0.95 -9.37
C SER A 176 0.52 0.06 -8.59
N LEU A 177 0.09 -0.50 -7.46
CA LEU A 177 0.90 -1.40 -6.65
C LEU A 177 1.20 -2.71 -7.36
N CYS A 178 0.27 -3.25 -8.18
CA CYS A 178 0.56 -4.37 -9.06
C CYS A 178 1.74 -4.05 -10.00
N SER A 179 1.73 -2.85 -10.59
CA SER A 179 2.82 -2.38 -11.46
C SER A 179 4.16 -2.38 -10.71
N PHE A 180 4.16 -1.94 -9.44
CA PHE A 180 5.37 -1.98 -8.62
C PHE A 180 5.82 -3.42 -8.29
N VAL A 181 4.90 -4.30 -7.90
CA VAL A 181 5.18 -5.71 -7.57
C VAL A 181 5.87 -6.41 -8.73
N PHE A 182 5.26 -6.37 -9.92
CA PHE A 182 5.82 -7.02 -11.12
C PHE A 182 7.05 -6.29 -11.66
N GLY A 183 7.09 -4.95 -11.58
CA GLY A 183 8.27 -4.19 -12.01
C GLY A 183 9.51 -4.46 -11.14
N CYS A 184 9.31 -4.81 -9.87
CA CYS A 184 10.41 -5.12 -8.96
C CYS A 184 10.83 -6.60 -8.98
N ASP A 185 10.16 -7.43 -9.79
CA ASP A 185 10.21 -8.90 -9.81
C ASP A 185 11.30 -9.52 -8.92
N THR A 186 10.85 -9.91 -7.72
CA THR A 186 11.34 -11.10 -7.05
C THR A 186 11.20 -12.27 -8.02
N ASP A 187 12.25 -13.08 -8.21
CA ASP A 187 12.16 -14.42 -8.77
C ASP A 187 11.05 -15.19 -8.04
N SER A 188 9.83 -15.12 -8.56
CA SER A 188 8.65 -15.67 -7.93
C SER A 188 8.49 -17.09 -8.46
N ASP A 189 9.47 -17.93 -8.15
CA ASP A 189 9.27 -19.36 -8.19
C ASP A 189 8.20 -19.67 -7.13
N PRO A 190 7.03 -20.25 -7.47
CA PRO A 190 5.99 -20.55 -6.48
C PRO A 190 6.46 -21.51 -5.38
N ALA A 191 7.63 -22.14 -5.56
CA ALA A 191 8.31 -22.93 -4.54
C ALA A 191 8.98 -22.09 -3.42
N SER A 192 9.31 -20.82 -3.67
CA SER A 192 9.98 -19.92 -2.69
C SER A 192 9.01 -19.23 -1.72
N LEU A 193 7.69 -19.35 -1.97
CA LEU A 193 6.63 -18.99 -1.01
C LEU A 193 6.55 -19.97 0.18
N SER A 194 7.35 -21.05 0.15
CA SER A 194 7.53 -21.96 1.27
C SER A 194 8.97 -21.85 1.79
N LYS A 195 9.11 -21.71 3.13
CA LYS A 195 10.36 -21.61 3.92
C LYS A 195 10.82 -20.18 4.30
N SER A 196 9.96 -19.46 5.01
CA SER A 196 10.42 -18.82 6.25
C SER A 196 10.63 -19.92 7.31
N PRO A 197 11.67 -19.89 8.17
CA PRO A 197 11.82 -20.88 9.24
C PRO A 197 10.71 -20.83 10.30
N ASN A 198 9.83 -19.82 10.26
CA ASN A 198 8.63 -19.73 11.07
C ASN A 198 7.45 -19.35 10.16
N GLY A 199 6.55 -20.30 9.91
CA GLY A 199 5.30 -20.17 9.15
C GLY A 199 4.23 -19.38 9.91
N THR A 200 4.59 -18.21 10.44
CA THR A 200 3.61 -17.30 11.04
C THR A 200 3.33 -16.19 10.01
N PRO A 201 2.06 -15.91 9.64
CA PRO A 201 1.76 -14.65 8.97
C PRO A 201 2.32 -13.53 9.85
N PRO A 202 2.85 -12.41 9.29
CA PRO A 202 3.55 -11.41 10.07
C PRO A 202 2.67 -11.00 11.26
N THR A 203 3.11 -11.43 12.45
CA THR A 203 2.41 -11.24 13.73
C THR A 203 2.38 -9.77 14.12
N PHE A 204 3.14 -8.96 13.38
CA PHE A 204 3.24 -7.53 13.53
C PHE A 204 2.92 -6.87 12.18
N CYS A 205 1.87 -6.07 12.17
CA CYS A 205 1.66 -5.08 11.13
C CYS A 205 2.76 -4.02 11.28
N PRO A 206 3.64 -3.78 10.29
CA PRO A 206 4.64 -2.71 10.34
C PRO A 206 4.02 -1.31 10.49
N PHE A 207 2.70 -1.21 10.31
CA PHE A 207 1.90 0.00 10.22
C PHE A 207 1.76 0.76 11.55
N ASP A 208 1.96 0.12 12.72
CA ASP A 208 1.87 0.79 14.03
C ASP A 208 3.12 1.63 14.36
N ALA A 209 4.22 1.41 13.63
CA ALA A 209 5.49 2.10 13.84
C ALA A 209 5.47 3.60 13.49
N ALA A 210 4.65 3.97 12.49
CA ALA A 210 4.64 5.30 11.92
C ALA A 210 3.86 6.32 12.79
N ASN A 211 3.04 5.85 13.74
CA ASN A 211 2.10 6.71 14.47
C ASN A 211 2.36 6.84 15.98
N GLY A 212 3.52 6.39 16.47
CA GLY A 212 3.99 6.71 17.84
C GLY A 212 3.17 6.10 18.99
N ASN A 213 2.23 5.20 18.73
CA ASN A 213 1.46 4.51 19.76
C ASN A 213 1.98 3.09 19.95
N VAL A 214 2.86 2.91 20.93
CA VAL A 214 3.29 1.59 21.39
C VAL A 214 2.35 1.15 22.53
N PRO A 215 1.72 -0.03 22.48
CA PRO A 215 1.09 -0.62 23.65
C PRO A 215 2.19 -0.98 24.67
N GLN A 216 2.17 -0.33 25.83
CA GLN A 216 3.00 -0.73 26.97
C GLN A 216 2.48 -2.06 27.51
N THR A 217 3.15 -3.15 27.17
CA THR A 217 3.07 -4.36 27.96
C THR A 217 4.44 -5.01 28.03
N LEU A 218 4.83 -5.36 29.27
CA LEU A 218 6.02 -6.13 29.69
C LEU A 218 7.29 -5.31 29.97
N ALA A 219 7.38 -4.78 31.20
CA ALA A 219 8.48 -5.08 32.14
C ALA A 219 8.30 -4.29 33.45
N THR A 220 7.93 -4.99 34.54
CA THR A 220 8.22 -4.52 35.90
C THR A 220 9.01 -5.62 36.62
N PRO A 221 10.27 -5.39 37.02
CA PRO A 221 10.95 -6.26 37.96
C PRO A 221 10.58 -5.81 39.39
N SER A 222 9.96 -6.70 40.17
CA SER A 222 9.69 -6.47 41.59
C SER A 222 10.96 -6.74 42.41
N GLU A 223 11.42 -5.73 43.13
CA GLU A 223 12.48 -5.79 44.12
C GLU A 223 12.05 -6.63 45.34
N HIS A 224 12.87 -7.59 45.77
CA HIS A 224 12.72 -8.24 47.07
C HIS A 224 13.92 -7.94 47.97
N ILE A 225 13.65 -7.14 48.99
CA ILE A 225 14.56 -6.78 50.09
C ILE A 225 14.68 -7.95 51.08
N THR A 226 15.92 -8.20 51.49
CA THR A 226 16.39 -9.17 52.48
C THR A 226 15.82 -8.94 53.89
N ARG A 227 15.40 -10.02 54.58
CA ARG A 227 15.43 -10.09 56.05
C ARG A 227 15.81 -11.48 56.55
N ARG A 228 16.77 -11.47 57.48
CA ARG A 228 17.43 -12.59 58.17
C ARG A 228 16.66 -13.01 59.43
N ARG A 229 16.69 -14.31 59.75
CA ARG A 229 16.62 -15.02 61.08
C ARG A 229 16.23 -16.48 60.76
N SER A 230 16.61 -17.56 61.43
CA SER A 230 17.56 -17.96 62.47
C SER A 230 17.49 -19.51 62.50
N LEU A 231 18.50 -20.16 63.09
CA LEU A 231 18.71 -21.61 63.32
C LEU A 231 17.44 -22.33 63.87
N ASP A 232 17.18 -23.64 63.67
CA ASP A 232 17.98 -24.79 64.14
C ASP A 232 17.40 -26.18 63.72
N SER A 233 18.25 -27.21 63.74
CA SER A 233 18.04 -28.63 64.11
C SER A 233 17.24 -29.68 63.28
N SER A 234 18.00 -30.74 62.92
CA SER A 234 17.73 -32.20 63.00
C SER A 234 16.75 -32.95 62.07
N CYS A 235 17.37 -33.70 61.14
CA CYS A 235 17.14 -35.10 60.76
C CYS A 235 15.70 -35.67 60.77
N ASP A 236 15.00 -35.57 59.63
CA ASP A 236 14.01 -36.57 59.11
C ASP A 236 13.55 -36.22 57.67
N MET A 237 14.44 -35.62 56.86
CA MET A 237 14.08 -34.88 55.64
C MET A 237 14.43 -35.61 54.32
N VAL A 238 14.87 -36.87 54.38
CA VAL A 238 15.31 -37.60 53.17
C VAL A 238 14.18 -38.44 52.56
N CYS A 239 13.36 -39.11 53.38
CA CYS A 239 12.29 -39.99 52.89
C CYS A 239 11.04 -39.21 52.38
N LEU A 240 10.76 -38.02 52.95
CA LEU A 240 9.63 -37.19 52.49
C LEU A 240 9.94 -36.47 51.17
N LYS A 241 11.20 -36.09 50.94
CA LYS A 241 11.64 -35.42 49.71
C LYS A 241 11.50 -36.33 48.50
N GLU A 242 11.87 -37.61 48.60
CA GLU A 242 11.76 -38.54 47.47
C GLU A 242 10.31 -38.80 47.04
N LYS A 243 9.37 -38.87 48.00
CA LYS A 243 7.95 -39.05 47.67
C LYS A 243 7.32 -37.81 47.03
N ILE A 244 7.72 -36.62 47.48
CA ILE A 244 7.27 -35.35 46.90
C ILE A 244 7.85 -35.17 45.50
N GLN A 245 9.14 -35.47 45.31
CA GLN A 245 9.82 -35.41 44.01
C GLN A 245 9.15 -36.32 42.98
N LYS A 246 8.88 -37.58 43.35
CA LYS A 246 8.28 -38.57 42.44
C LYS A 246 6.83 -38.22 42.06
N SER A 247 6.07 -37.66 42.99
CA SER A 247 4.71 -37.16 42.71
C SER A 247 4.71 -35.88 41.87
N GLN A 248 5.74 -35.03 41.99
CA GLN A 248 5.90 -33.85 41.14
C GLN A 248 6.29 -34.24 39.71
N GLU A 249 7.23 -35.18 39.55
CA GLU A 249 7.64 -35.68 38.22
C GLU A 249 6.49 -36.38 37.46
N GLU A 250 5.62 -37.12 38.15
CA GLU A 250 4.44 -37.72 37.52
C GLU A 250 3.39 -36.67 37.11
N ARG A 251 3.27 -35.57 37.88
CA ARG A 251 2.38 -34.47 37.55
C ARG A 251 2.91 -33.67 36.35
N GLU A 252 4.20 -33.39 36.31
CA GLU A 252 4.87 -32.71 35.20
C GLU A 252 4.76 -33.52 33.89
N LYS A 253 4.97 -34.85 33.94
CA LYS A 253 4.75 -35.73 32.78
C LYS A 253 3.31 -35.75 32.28
N ARG A 254 2.34 -35.51 33.18
CA ARG A 254 0.91 -35.47 32.81
C ARG A 254 0.54 -34.13 32.18
N GLU A 255 1.10 -33.03 32.69
CA GLU A 255 0.99 -31.70 32.08
C GLU A 255 1.67 -31.65 30.71
N GLU A 256 2.87 -32.25 30.54
CA GLU A 256 3.53 -32.35 29.23
C GLU A 256 2.68 -33.08 28.19
N ARG A 257 2.03 -34.21 28.54
CA ARG A 257 1.16 -34.92 27.60
C ARG A 257 -0.09 -34.13 27.23
N LEU A 258 -0.66 -33.37 28.16
CA LEU A 258 -1.79 -32.48 27.89
C LEU A 258 -1.38 -31.33 26.97
N LEU A 259 -0.22 -30.71 27.22
CA LEU A 259 0.34 -29.67 26.36
C LEU A 259 0.68 -30.21 24.96
N GLN A 260 1.19 -31.44 24.86
CA GLN A 260 1.51 -32.06 23.58
C GLN A 260 0.26 -32.43 22.78
N THR A 261 -0.82 -32.86 23.45
CA THR A 261 -2.13 -33.13 22.81
C THR A 261 -2.81 -31.82 22.38
N GLN A 262 -2.69 -30.77 23.18
CA GLN A 262 -3.21 -29.43 22.86
C GLN A 262 -2.41 -28.77 21.73
N ALA A 263 -1.09 -28.97 21.67
CA ALA A 263 -0.25 -28.53 20.57
C ALA A 263 -0.62 -29.24 19.26
N LEU A 264 -0.84 -30.57 19.28
CA LEU A 264 -1.30 -31.32 18.10
C LEU A 264 -2.66 -30.83 17.59
N GLN A 265 -3.61 -30.53 18.49
CA GLN A 265 -4.91 -29.96 18.12
C GLN A 265 -4.82 -28.51 17.60
N GLN A 266 -3.88 -27.71 18.12
CA GLN A 266 -3.56 -26.39 17.58
C GLN A 266 -2.92 -26.48 16.20
N THR A 267 -2.09 -27.51 15.96
CA THR A 267 -1.45 -27.73 14.65
C THR A 267 -2.50 -28.12 13.60
N ASP A 268 -3.46 -29.00 13.93
CA ASP A 268 -4.56 -29.36 13.02
C ASP A 268 -5.48 -28.16 12.69
N MET A 269 -5.71 -27.25 13.64
CA MET A 269 -6.48 -26.01 13.40
C MET A 269 -5.69 -24.95 12.62
N GLU A 270 -4.37 -24.87 12.84
CA GLU A 270 -3.47 -24.01 12.08
C GLU A 270 -3.30 -24.51 10.63
N GLU A 271 -3.30 -25.83 10.40
CA GLU A 271 -3.27 -26.43 9.06
C GLU A 271 -4.59 -26.23 8.28
N GLU A 272 -5.75 -26.25 8.95
CA GLU A 272 -7.04 -25.87 8.34
C GLU A 272 -7.13 -24.36 8.06
N GLU A 273 -6.52 -23.50 8.89
CA GLU A 273 -6.35 -22.06 8.62
C GLU A 273 -5.33 -21.76 7.52
N GLU A 274 -4.27 -22.57 7.36
CA GLU A 274 -3.25 -22.42 6.31
C GLU A 274 -3.76 -22.86 4.93
N MET A 275 -4.87 -23.62 4.85
CA MET A 275 -5.57 -23.92 3.61
C MET A 275 -6.38 -22.70 3.11
N ILE A 276 -5.80 -21.50 3.17
CA ILE A 276 -6.27 -20.34 2.41
C ILE A 276 -6.20 -20.76 0.94
N CYS A 277 -7.38 -21.10 0.39
CA CYS A 277 -7.56 -21.37 -1.03
C CYS A 277 -6.74 -20.34 -1.81
N PHE A 278 -5.78 -20.83 -2.63
CA PHE A 278 -5.22 -20.05 -3.72
C PHE A 278 -6.40 -19.60 -4.58
N ALA A 279 -6.96 -18.44 -4.23
CA ALA A 279 -8.14 -17.95 -4.89
C ALA A 279 -7.66 -17.43 -6.24
N ASP A 280 -7.90 -18.23 -7.26
CA ASP A 280 -7.60 -17.89 -8.65
C ASP A 280 -8.11 -16.45 -8.92
N PRO A 281 -7.21 -15.49 -9.23
CA PRO A 281 -7.57 -14.10 -9.44
C PRO A 281 -8.71 -13.90 -10.45
N THR A 282 -8.82 -14.79 -11.44
CA THR A 282 -9.85 -14.70 -12.48
C THR A 282 -11.27 -14.78 -11.93
N ARG A 283 -11.47 -15.36 -10.74
CA ARG A 283 -12.78 -15.49 -10.08
C ARG A 283 -13.33 -14.16 -9.54
N PHE A 284 -12.49 -13.13 -9.41
CA PHE A 284 -12.86 -11.85 -8.80
C PHE A 284 -13.17 -10.75 -9.81
N ILE A 285 -13.20 -11.07 -11.11
CA ILE A 285 -13.32 -10.08 -12.19
C ILE A 285 -14.30 -10.55 -13.28
N THR A 286 -14.89 -9.61 -14.01
CA THR A 286 -15.54 -9.85 -15.31
C THR A 286 -14.63 -9.44 -16.46
N ASP A 287 -14.86 -9.95 -17.68
CA ASP A 287 -14.07 -9.62 -18.88
C ASP A 287 -12.54 -9.71 -18.65
N PRO A 288 -12.01 -10.92 -18.41
CA PRO A 288 -10.58 -11.12 -18.13
C PRO A 288 -9.69 -10.74 -19.32
N ASP A 289 -10.25 -10.71 -20.53
CA ASP A 289 -9.52 -10.36 -21.76
C ASP A 289 -9.36 -8.85 -21.96
N LEU A 290 -10.14 -8.01 -21.27
CA LEU A 290 -9.98 -6.56 -21.37
C LEU A 290 -8.59 -6.17 -20.86
N CYS A 291 -7.81 -5.53 -21.73
CA CYS A 291 -6.44 -5.12 -21.47
C CYS A 291 -6.18 -3.71 -22.02
N TYR A 292 -4.98 -3.20 -21.77
CA TYR A 292 -4.54 -1.95 -22.36
C TYR A 292 -4.55 -2.07 -23.88
N GLN A 293 -5.25 -1.16 -24.54
CA GLN A 293 -5.15 -0.93 -25.96
C GLN A 293 -4.33 0.33 -26.18
N GLU A 294 -3.40 0.29 -27.13
CA GLU A 294 -2.58 1.46 -27.45
C GLU A 294 -3.48 2.66 -27.72
N PHE A 295 -3.25 3.73 -26.95
CA PHE A 295 -3.90 5.02 -27.12
C PHE A 295 -3.39 5.65 -28.42
N ALA A 296 -3.85 5.12 -29.55
CA ALA A 296 -3.56 5.62 -30.88
C ALA A 296 -4.62 6.65 -31.26
N ARG A 297 -4.20 7.78 -31.81
CA ARG A 297 -5.09 8.70 -32.53
C ARG A 297 -5.60 7.96 -33.77
N ARG A 298 -6.72 7.24 -33.67
CA ARG A 298 -7.45 6.83 -34.86
C ARG A 298 -8.18 8.06 -35.37
N GLU A 299 -8.03 8.36 -36.65
CA GLU A 299 -8.64 9.54 -37.30
C GLU A 299 -10.18 9.55 -37.19
N GLU A 300 -10.78 8.39 -36.88
CA GLU A 300 -12.22 8.19 -36.75
C GLU A 300 -12.72 8.05 -35.30
N ASP A 301 -11.82 7.92 -34.31
CA ASP A 301 -12.23 7.88 -32.90
C ASP A 301 -12.14 9.29 -32.30
N HIS A 302 -13.30 9.85 -31.93
CA HIS A 302 -13.43 11.09 -31.17
C HIS A 302 -12.87 11.00 -29.73
N PHE A 303 -11.82 10.22 -29.45
CA PHE A 303 -11.16 10.26 -28.16
C PHE A 303 -10.46 11.61 -28.01
N GLN A 304 -11.13 12.51 -27.30
CA GLN A 304 -10.56 13.80 -26.93
C GLN A 304 -9.40 13.53 -25.98
N VAL A 305 -8.18 13.67 -26.50
CA VAL A 305 -6.94 13.76 -25.72
C VAL A 305 -7.22 14.52 -24.43
N PHE A 306 -6.95 13.91 -23.27
CA PHE A 306 -7.07 14.60 -21.99
C PHE A 306 -5.91 15.59 -21.91
N ARG A 307 -6.21 16.90 -22.01
CA ARG A 307 -5.26 17.96 -21.69
C ARG A 307 -5.26 18.20 -20.20
N VAL A 308 -4.09 18.12 -19.56
CA VAL A 308 -3.98 18.30 -18.11
C VAL A 308 -4.54 19.66 -17.64
N GLN A 309 -4.48 20.69 -18.51
CA GLN A 309 -5.02 22.02 -18.26
C GLN A 309 -6.55 22.03 -18.09
N ASP A 310 -7.26 21.07 -18.69
CA ASP A 310 -8.71 20.95 -18.56
C ASP A 310 -9.11 20.39 -17.19
N TYR A 311 -8.26 19.54 -16.59
CA TYR A 311 -8.49 18.93 -15.28
C TYR A 311 -7.17 18.40 -14.67
N SER A 312 -6.45 19.25 -13.93
CA SER A 312 -5.19 18.92 -13.26
C SER A 312 -5.40 18.37 -11.84
N TRP A 313 -4.36 17.74 -11.28
CA TRP A 313 -4.37 17.34 -9.87
C TRP A 313 -4.40 18.57 -8.97
N GLU A 314 -3.55 19.56 -9.26
CA GLU A 314 -3.38 20.76 -8.44
C GLU A 314 -4.65 21.62 -8.37
N ASP A 315 -5.33 21.82 -9.50
CA ASP A 315 -6.47 22.74 -9.56
C ASP A 315 -7.80 22.05 -9.24
N HIS A 316 -7.92 20.74 -9.52
CA HIS A 316 -9.19 20.02 -9.44
C HIS A 316 -9.13 18.77 -8.57
N GLY A 317 -8.27 17.81 -8.92
CA GLY A 317 -8.26 16.46 -8.33
C GLY A 317 -8.05 16.47 -6.82
N PHE A 318 -7.05 17.22 -6.35
CA PHE A 318 -6.72 17.38 -4.93
C PHE A 318 -7.93 17.89 -4.13
N SER A 319 -8.54 18.98 -4.59
CA SER A 319 -9.65 19.61 -3.89
C SER A 319 -10.89 18.73 -3.84
N LEU A 320 -11.20 18.01 -4.93
CA LEU A 320 -12.36 17.12 -4.98
C LEU A 320 -12.17 15.92 -4.05
N VAL A 321 -11.03 15.22 -4.14
CA VAL A 321 -10.80 14.03 -3.35
C VAL A 321 -10.82 14.35 -1.85
N ASN A 322 -10.17 15.46 -1.45
CA ASN A 322 -10.09 15.86 -0.04
C ASN A 322 -11.43 16.35 0.52
N ARG A 323 -12.34 16.83 -0.34
CA ARG A 323 -13.70 17.21 0.06
C ARG A 323 -14.60 15.99 0.31
N LEU A 324 -14.41 14.92 -0.45
CA LEU A 324 -15.27 13.72 -0.40
C LEU A 324 -14.70 12.62 0.50
N TYR A 325 -13.39 12.60 0.69
CA TYR A 325 -12.68 11.71 1.61
C TYR A 325 -11.58 12.55 2.26
N SER A 326 -11.81 13.05 3.47
CA SER A 326 -10.91 14.02 4.11
C SER A 326 -9.48 13.49 4.26
N ASP A 327 -8.51 14.38 4.31
CA ASP A 327 -7.06 14.13 4.48
C ASP A 327 -6.34 13.28 3.42
N ILE A 328 -7.06 12.48 2.62
CA ILE A 328 -6.44 11.63 1.58
C ILE A 328 -5.76 12.47 0.51
N GLY A 329 -6.27 13.67 0.21
CA GLY A 329 -5.67 14.56 -0.77
C GLY A 329 -4.26 14.95 -0.37
N HIS A 330 -4.05 15.26 0.92
CA HIS A 330 -2.73 15.57 1.46
C HIS A 330 -1.78 14.37 1.44
N LEU A 331 -2.29 13.17 1.76
CA LEU A 331 -1.50 11.94 1.74
C LEU A 331 -1.03 11.55 0.33
N LEU A 332 -1.93 11.65 -0.66
CA LEU A 332 -1.61 11.40 -2.06
C LEU A 332 -0.67 12.46 -2.63
N ASP A 333 -0.91 13.74 -2.33
CA ASP A 333 -0.06 14.85 -2.78
C ASP A 333 1.37 14.70 -2.23
N ASP A 334 1.51 14.30 -0.97
CA ASP A 334 2.82 14.01 -0.37
C ASP A 334 3.54 12.86 -1.07
N ARG A 335 2.84 11.79 -1.48
CA ARG A 335 3.43 10.69 -2.26
C ARG A 335 3.92 11.16 -3.63
N PHE A 336 3.09 11.89 -4.37
CA PHE A 336 3.43 12.42 -5.70
C PHE A 336 4.64 13.37 -5.64
N ARG A 337 4.73 14.22 -4.61
CA ARG A 337 5.90 15.10 -4.39
C ARG A 337 7.12 14.33 -3.91
N SER A 338 6.95 13.36 -3.01
CA SER A 338 8.07 12.60 -2.44
C SER A 338 8.82 11.84 -3.53
N VAL A 339 8.13 11.16 -4.45
CA VAL A 339 8.80 10.38 -5.52
C VAL A 339 9.57 11.27 -6.51
N THR A 340 9.06 12.45 -6.80
CA THR A 340 9.67 13.40 -7.75
C THR A 340 10.88 14.13 -7.14
N THR A 341 10.87 14.33 -5.82
CA THR A 341 11.97 14.96 -5.06
C THR A 341 13.09 13.99 -4.66
N LEU A 342 12.90 12.67 -4.79
CA LEU A 342 13.95 11.68 -4.51
C LEU A 342 15.26 12.02 -5.25
N PRO A 343 16.41 12.01 -4.56
CA PRO A 343 17.70 12.23 -5.19
C PRO A 343 18.09 11.03 -6.06
N SER A 344 18.68 11.29 -7.22
CA SER A 344 19.07 10.33 -8.28
C SER A 344 18.08 10.19 -9.45
N MET A 345 18.59 9.62 -10.54
CA MET A 345 18.39 9.96 -11.95
C MET A 345 19.22 11.19 -12.35
N HIS A 346 20.16 10.98 -13.28
CA HIS A 346 21.22 11.91 -13.73
C HIS A 346 20.80 13.37 -14.01
N SER A 347 19.50 13.64 -14.21
CA SER A 347 18.89 14.98 -14.33
C SER A 347 17.43 14.96 -13.82
N PRO A 348 16.90 16.06 -13.23
CA PRO A 348 15.46 16.23 -12.99
C PRO A 348 14.62 16.07 -14.26
N ASP A 349 15.18 16.36 -15.43
CA ASP A 349 14.49 16.24 -16.72
C ASP A 349 14.13 14.78 -17.05
N LEU A 350 14.97 13.82 -16.62
CA LEU A 350 14.71 12.40 -16.84
C LEU A 350 13.47 11.93 -16.07
N LYS A 351 13.31 12.36 -14.82
CA LYS A 351 12.14 12.03 -13.99
C LYS A 351 10.85 12.57 -14.62
N ARG A 352 10.90 13.81 -15.09
CA ARG A 352 9.77 14.45 -15.79
C ARG A 352 9.46 13.74 -17.12
N ALA A 353 10.47 13.32 -17.88
CA ALA A 353 10.28 12.56 -19.11
C ALA A 353 9.61 11.20 -18.85
N ILE A 354 10.01 10.46 -17.81
CA ILE A 354 9.36 9.21 -17.39
C ILE A 354 7.89 9.46 -17.05
N TRP A 355 7.62 10.43 -16.16
CA TRP A 355 6.27 10.78 -15.73
C TRP A 355 5.36 11.14 -16.91
N ASN A 356 5.82 12.07 -17.76
CA ASN A 356 5.06 12.56 -18.90
C ASN A 356 4.89 11.49 -19.99
N TYR A 357 5.85 10.57 -20.15
CA TYR A 357 5.71 9.43 -21.05
C TYR A 357 4.59 8.49 -20.58
N ILE A 358 4.52 8.18 -19.29
CA ILE A 358 3.47 7.31 -18.73
C ILE A 358 2.10 7.95 -18.89
N HIS A 359 1.96 9.22 -18.50
CA HIS A 359 0.73 9.98 -18.71
C HIS A 359 0.33 9.98 -20.19
N CYS A 360 1.28 10.17 -21.11
CA CYS A 360 1.01 10.15 -22.55
C CYS A 360 0.52 8.78 -23.04
N VAL A 361 1.13 7.69 -22.57
CA VAL A 361 0.70 6.31 -22.86
C VAL A 361 -0.72 6.06 -22.33
N LEU A 362 -1.10 6.71 -21.23
CA LEU A 362 -2.45 6.68 -20.64
C LEU A 362 -3.39 7.79 -21.17
N GLY A 363 -3.00 8.50 -22.23
CA GLY A 363 -3.85 9.48 -22.93
C GLY A 363 -3.91 10.90 -22.33
N ILE A 364 -3.06 11.21 -21.34
CA ILE A 364 -2.94 12.54 -20.72
C ILE A 364 -1.77 13.31 -21.34
N ARG A 365 -2.00 14.56 -21.74
CA ARG A 365 -1.00 15.42 -22.36
C ARG A 365 -0.82 16.75 -21.63
N TYR A 366 0.44 17.18 -21.60
CA TYR A 366 0.89 18.48 -21.12
C TYR A 366 1.17 19.37 -22.33
N ASP A 367 0.36 20.41 -22.55
CA ASP A 367 0.52 21.31 -23.71
C ASP A 367 1.81 22.15 -23.67
N ASP A 368 2.38 22.36 -22.48
CA ASP A 368 3.62 23.10 -22.23
C ASP A 368 4.89 22.23 -22.25
N TYR A 369 4.76 20.93 -22.55
CA TYR A 369 5.87 19.99 -22.57
C TYR A 369 6.27 19.55 -23.98
N ASP A 370 7.56 19.67 -24.33
CA ASP A 370 8.09 19.14 -25.57
C ASP A 370 8.29 17.61 -25.48
N TYR A 371 7.35 16.85 -26.05
CA TYR A 371 7.44 15.39 -26.11
C TYR A 371 8.59 14.87 -26.99
N GLY A 372 9.29 15.74 -27.74
CA GLY A 372 10.59 15.43 -28.32
C GLY A 372 11.62 15.02 -27.27
N GLU A 373 11.58 15.64 -26.07
CA GLU A 373 12.48 15.33 -24.95
C GLU A 373 12.38 13.86 -24.52
N VAL A 374 11.19 13.25 -24.57
CA VAL A 374 10.99 11.84 -24.22
C VAL A 374 11.86 10.92 -25.08
N ASN A 375 11.99 11.23 -26.38
CA ASN A 375 12.82 10.44 -27.29
C ASN A 375 14.32 10.72 -27.14
N GLN A 376 14.68 11.88 -26.60
CA GLN A 376 16.07 12.26 -26.33
C GLN A 376 16.58 11.67 -25.01
N LEU A 377 15.71 11.60 -24.00
CA LEU A 377 16.07 11.21 -22.63
C LEU A 377 15.79 9.73 -22.32
N LEU A 378 14.76 9.12 -22.94
CA LEU A 378 14.43 7.71 -22.72
C LEU A 378 14.84 6.86 -23.90
N GLU A 379 15.79 5.96 -23.65
CA GLU A 379 16.15 4.90 -24.58
C GLU A 379 14.94 4.04 -24.95
N ARG A 380 14.98 3.42 -26.13
CA ARG A 380 13.89 2.58 -26.63
C ARG A 380 13.52 1.48 -25.63
N ASP A 381 14.52 0.84 -25.06
CA ASP A 381 14.39 -0.27 -24.13
C ASP A 381 13.72 0.19 -22.82
N LEU A 382 14.12 1.33 -22.27
CA LEU A 382 13.48 1.92 -21.10
C LEU A 382 12.02 2.33 -21.39
N LYS A 383 11.71 2.83 -22.59
CA LYS A 383 10.31 3.12 -22.99
C LYS A 383 9.46 1.86 -23.08
N LEU A 384 10.01 0.77 -23.61
CA LEU A 384 9.33 -0.53 -23.65
C LEU A 384 9.10 -1.08 -22.24
N TYR A 385 10.10 -0.96 -21.36
CA TYR A 385 9.98 -1.32 -19.94
C TYR A 385 8.81 -0.60 -19.27
N ILE A 386 8.86 0.73 -19.30
CA ILE A 386 7.91 1.59 -18.61
C ILE A 386 6.50 1.29 -19.10
N LYS A 387 6.31 1.17 -20.42
CA LYS A 387 5.01 0.81 -21.01
C LYS A 387 4.56 -0.58 -20.60
N SER A 388 5.44 -1.57 -20.56
CA SER A 388 5.11 -2.93 -20.12
C SER A 388 4.64 -2.91 -18.67
N VAL A 389 5.41 -2.33 -17.76
CA VAL A 389 5.08 -2.34 -16.33
C VAL A 389 3.85 -1.48 -16.02
N ALA A 390 3.69 -0.33 -16.69
CA ALA A 390 2.54 0.55 -16.46
C ALA A 390 1.22 0.00 -17.03
N CYS A 391 1.25 -0.69 -18.18
CA CYS A 391 0.03 -1.04 -18.93
C CYS A 391 -0.25 -2.55 -18.98
N PHE A 392 0.79 -3.37 -18.87
CA PHE A 392 0.74 -4.82 -18.95
C PHE A 392 1.55 -5.47 -17.81
N PRO A 393 1.26 -5.13 -16.54
CA PRO A 393 2.05 -5.65 -15.42
C PRO A 393 1.91 -7.17 -15.27
N ASP A 394 0.84 -7.77 -15.81
CA ASP A 394 0.59 -9.20 -15.79
C ASP A 394 1.57 -9.98 -16.70
N ALA A 395 2.51 -10.68 -16.06
CA ALA A 395 3.51 -11.52 -16.70
C ALA A 395 2.93 -12.74 -17.46
N THR A 396 1.68 -13.13 -17.18
CA THR A 396 1.05 -14.29 -17.85
C THR A 396 0.68 -13.99 -19.30
N LYS A 397 0.43 -12.72 -19.64
CA LYS A 397 0.01 -12.29 -20.98
C LYS A 397 1.15 -11.71 -21.81
N THR A 398 2.15 -11.13 -21.15
CA THR A 398 3.31 -10.55 -21.83
C THR A 398 4.52 -10.86 -20.97
N PRO A 399 5.48 -11.68 -21.42
CA PRO A 399 6.73 -11.81 -20.70
C PRO A 399 7.32 -10.41 -20.58
N VAL A 400 7.49 -9.92 -19.35
CA VAL A 400 8.13 -8.64 -19.08
C VAL A 400 9.42 -8.68 -19.87
N CYS A 401 9.56 -7.77 -20.83
CA CYS A 401 10.72 -7.74 -21.71
C CYS A 401 11.95 -7.86 -20.81
N PRO A 402 12.81 -8.90 -20.98
CA PRO A 402 14.00 -9.06 -20.16
C PRO A 402 14.95 -7.95 -20.57
N LEU A 403 14.72 -6.79 -20.00
CA LEU A 403 15.56 -5.65 -20.21
C LEU A 403 16.83 -5.95 -19.48
N SER A 404 17.90 -5.89 -20.24
CA SER A 404 19.20 -5.56 -19.71
C SER A 404 19.15 -4.10 -19.21
N LEU A 405 18.37 -3.82 -18.17
CA LEU A 405 18.53 -2.68 -17.24
C LEU A 405 19.85 -2.78 -16.46
N ALA A 406 20.79 -3.63 -16.93
CA ALA A 406 22.14 -3.81 -16.43
C ALA A 406 22.94 -2.50 -16.23
N PRO A 407 22.72 -1.39 -16.96
CA PRO A 407 23.41 -0.14 -16.63
C PRO A 407 22.87 0.55 -15.36
N LEU A 408 21.62 0.31 -14.96
CA LEU A 408 21.02 0.99 -13.80
C LEU A 408 21.35 0.28 -12.49
N LYS A 409 21.67 1.07 -11.46
CA LYS A 409 21.82 0.54 -10.10
C LYS A 409 20.48 -0.01 -9.59
N PRO A 410 20.48 -1.00 -8.68
CA PRO A 410 19.24 -1.52 -8.10
C PRO A 410 18.31 -0.43 -7.53
N SER A 411 18.87 0.56 -6.81
CA SER A 411 18.10 1.68 -6.26
C SER A 411 17.46 2.58 -7.32
N GLU A 412 18.10 2.72 -8.48
CA GLU A 412 17.61 3.49 -9.62
C GLU A 412 16.47 2.76 -10.32
N ARG A 413 16.56 1.42 -10.44
CA ARG A 413 15.46 0.58 -10.94
C ARG A 413 14.22 0.70 -10.05
N ILE A 414 14.40 0.63 -8.72
CA ILE A 414 13.30 0.86 -7.78
C ILE A 414 12.71 2.26 -7.97
N HIS A 415 13.54 3.29 -8.14
CA HIS A 415 13.04 4.65 -8.36
C HIS A 415 12.20 4.78 -9.64
N VAL A 416 12.62 4.15 -10.74
CA VAL A 416 11.81 4.08 -11.97
C VAL A 416 10.47 3.39 -11.70
N ASN A 417 10.44 2.28 -10.95
CA ASN A 417 9.20 1.60 -10.59
C ASN A 417 8.30 2.44 -9.66
N LEU A 418 8.88 3.23 -8.76
CA LEU A 418 8.14 4.19 -7.95
C LEU A 418 7.50 5.28 -8.83
N LEU A 419 8.25 5.83 -9.79
CA LEU A 419 7.70 6.79 -10.76
C LEU A 419 6.58 6.17 -11.59
N ILE A 420 6.72 4.90 -11.98
CA ILE A 420 5.68 4.18 -12.72
C ILE A 420 4.40 4.04 -11.90
N MET A 421 4.53 3.57 -10.66
CA MET A 421 3.40 3.41 -9.75
C MET A 421 2.69 4.75 -9.51
N GLU A 422 3.41 5.81 -9.16
CA GLU A 422 2.80 7.11 -8.82
C GLU A 422 2.17 7.82 -10.02
N ALA A 423 2.83 7.82 -11.19
CA ALA A 423 2.27 8.42 -12.40
C ALA A 423 1.00 7.69 -12.86
N ARG A 424 1.01 6.35 -12.78
CA ARG A 424 -0.18 5.55 -13.08
C ARG A 424 -1.33 5.83 -12.11
N LEU A 425 -1.04 5.85 -10.80
CA LEU A 425 -2.00 6.19 -9.75
C LEU A 425 -2.65 7.56 -10.02
N GLN A 426 -1.84 8.58 -10.29
CA GLN A 426 -2.35 9.92 -10.58
C GLN A 426 -3.24 9.94 -11.83
N ALA A 427 -2.82 9.27 -12.91
CA ALA A 427 -3.60 9.22 -14.14
C ALA A 427 -4.99 8.57 -13.93
N GLU A 428 -5.05 7.40 -13.29
CA GLU A 428 -6.31 6.71 -13.00
C GLU A 428 -7.24 7.56 -12.12
N LEU A 429 -6.68 8.23 -11.09
CA LEU A 429 -7.43 9.15 -10.25
C LEU A 429 -7.98 10.34 -11.03
N LEU A 430 -7.19 10.97 -11.91
CA LEU A 430 -7.64 12.12 -12.70
C LEU A 430 -8.83 11.76 -13.60
N TYR A 431 -8.80 10.61 -14.27
CA TYR A 431 -9.93 10.16 -15.08
C TYR A 431 -11.19 9.92 -14.24
N ALA A 432 -11.06 9.23 -13.11
CA ALA A 432 -12.19 8.95 -12.24
C ALA A 432 -12.77 10.23 -11.60
N LEU A 433 -11.92 11.10 -11.07
CA LEU A 433 -12.33 12.35 -10.43
C LEU A 433 -12.94 13.34 -11.43
N ARG A 434 -12.44 13.37 -12.67
CA ARG A 434 -13.07 14.14 -13.76
C ARG A 434 -14.48 13.63 -14.05
N ALA A 435 -14.67 12.32 -14.15
CA ALA A 435 -16.00 11.73 -14.38
C ALA A 435 -16.96 12.00 -13.20
N ILE A 436 -16.46 11.93 -11.96
CA ILE A 436 -17.24 12.30 -10.75
C ILE A 436 -17.62 13.79 -10.81
N THR A 437 -16.70 14.67 -11.18
CA THR A 437 -16.97 16.11 -11.32
C THR A 437 -18.05 16.35 -12.36
N GLN A 438 -17.96 15.70 -13.53
CA GLN A 438 -18.96 15.80 -14.59
C GLN A 438 -20.34 15.32 -14.13
N TYR A 439 -20.41 14.27 -13.32
CA TYR A 439 -21.67 13.83 -12.72
C TYR A 439 -22.24 14.86 -11.73
N MET A 440 -21.39 15.49 -10.91
CA MET A 440 -21.84 16.45 -9.90
C MET A 440 -22.37 17.78 -10.48
N ILE A 441 -21.98 18.10 -11.71
CA ILE A 441 -22.41 19.33 -12.40
C ILE A 441 -23.47 19.08 -13.48
N ALA A 442 -23.75 17.82 -13.80
CA ALA A 442 -24.83 17.41 -14.70
C ALA A 442 -26.17 17.40 -13.95
#